data_AF-K2S7Z6-F1
#
_entry.id   AF-K2S7Z6-F1
#
_cell.length_a   1.000
_cell.length_b   1.000
_cell.length_c   1.000
_cell.angle_alpha   90.00
_cell.angle_beta   90.00
_cell.angle_gamma   90.00
#
_symmetry.space_group_name_H-M   'P 1'
#
loop_
_entity.id
_entity.type
_entity.pdbx_description
1 polymer ?
#
loop_
_entity_poly.entity_id
_entity_poly.type
_entity_poly.pdbx_seq_one_letter_code
_entity_poly.pdbx_strand_id
1 'polypeptide(L)'
;MSSSVSKRTGTKRGDRGNEALAVDVVKLLKTQDIGYVRTMLQKVRKERERVEEGFVLDDEEGEIEALKTRRAGKGKHTVFVEDREEQREFAPEEWFGVEDEMDLERTWNRPRKQPKEQDEEQLDEGPGEKNGGKAEELDSREQRALRKMREKAQEMRRLKLEALKRKEKDLMAAEKELEAQRARMNNDVGGVNKNGVKFKVRERKR
;
A
#
# COMPACT_ATOMS: atom_id res chain seq x y z
N MET A 1 -12.92 25.33 -55.55
CA MET A 1 -12.11 25.96 -54.47
C MET A 1 -11.38 24.85 -53.72
N SER A 2 -10.03 24.85 -53.75
CA SER A 2 -9.19 23.84 -53.11
C SER A 2 -9.37 23.82 -51.59
N SER A 3 -9.39 22.62 -50.98
CA SER A 3 -9.48 22.37 -49.53
C SER A 3 -8.34 22.99 -48.70
N SER A 4 -7.34 23.56 -49.38
CA SER A 4 -6.12 24.14 -48.81
C SER A 4 -6.29 25.57 -48.31
N VAL A 5 -7.45 26.21 -48.44
CA VAL A 5 -7.64 27.60 -47.96
C VAL A 5 -8.72 27.65 -46.87
N SER A 6 -8.40 28.28 -45.75
CA SER A 6 -9.33 28.49 -44.65
C SER A 6 -10.43 29.48 -45.05
N LYS A 7 -11.68 29.02 -45.10
CA LYS A 7 -12.85 29.87 -45.42
C LYS A 7 -13.03 31.07 -44.46
N ARG A 8 -12.49 30.99 -43.23
CA ARG A 8 -12.64 32.03 -42.21
C ARG A 8 -11.52 33.08 -42.24
N THR A 9 -10.29 32.67 -42.56
CA THR A 9 -9.10 33.51 -42.40
C THR A 9 -8.39 33.81 -43.72
N GLY A 10 -8.80 33.19 -44.83
CA GLY A 10 -8.15 33.35 -46.14
C GLY A 10 -6.73 32.76 -46.23
N THR A 11 -6.18 32.26 -45.11
CA THR A 11 -4.84 31.69 -45.04
C THR A 11 -4.81 30.26 -45.58
N LYS A 12 -3.68 29.89 -46.20
CA LYS A 12 -3.41 28.52 -46.64
C LYS A 12 -3.32 27.62 -45.41
N ARG A 13 -4.15 26.57 -45.37
CA ARG A 13 -4.05 25.49 -44.38
C ARG A 13 -2.81 24.66 -44.71
N GLY A 14 -1.79 24.78 -43.87
CA GLY A 14 -0.66 23.86 -43.87
C GLY A 14 -1.08 22.50 -43.30
N ASP A 15 -0.42 21.45 -43.79
CA ASP A 15 -0.55 20.12 -43.22
C ASP A 15 0.21 20.04 -41.89
N ARG A 16 -0.34 19.31 -40.92
CA ARG A 16 0.28 19.05 -39.62
C ARG A 16 0.98 17.70 -39.57
N GLY A 17 0.95 16.93 -40.66
CA GLY A 17 1.56 15.60 -40.77
C GLY A 17 0.70 14.48 -40.17
N ASN A 18 -0.56 14.75 -39.85
CA ASN A 18 -1.49 13.72 -39.39
C ASN A 18 -2.24 13.15 -40.59
N GLU A 19 -2.13 11.84 -40.78
CA GLU A 19 -2.81 11.13 -41.87
C GLU A 19 -3.91 10.20 -41.36
N ALA A 20 -4.91 9.96 -42.19
CA ALA A 20 -5.96 8.99 -41.89
C ALA A 20 -5.42 7.57 -42.06
N LEU A 21 -5.27 6.84 -40.97
CA LEU A 21 -4.78 5.47 -40.98
C LEU A 21 -5.89 4.47 -41.34
N ALA A 22 -5.50 3.40 -42.05
CA ALA A 22 -6.38 2.27 -42.30
C ALA A 22 -6.76 1.55 -40.99
N VAL A 23 -7.98 1.00 -40.93
CA VAL A 23 -8.51 0.37 -39.71
C VAL A 23 -7.62 -0.76 -39.20
N ASP A 24 -7.03 -1.55 -40.09
CA ASP A 24 -6.17 -2.68 -39.71
C ASP A 24 -4.83 -2.23 -39.11
N VAL A 25 -4.27 -1.11 -39.58
CA VAL A 25 -3.09 -0.48 -38.97
C VAL A 25 -3.42 -0.02 -37.55
N VAL A 26 -4.58 0.63 -37.36
CA VAL A 26 -5.04 1.07 -36.03
C VAL A 26 -5.27 -0.12 -35.10
N LYS A 27 -5.79 -1.25 -35.59
CA LYS A 27 -5.96 -2.49 -34.80
C LYS A 27 -4.63 -3.04 -34.33
N LEU A 28 -3.60 -3.02 -35.19
CA LEU A 28 -2.26 -3.45 -34.84
C LEU A 28 -1.66 -2.57 -33.74
N LEU A 29 -1.69 -1.25 -33.92
CA LEU A 29 -1.18 -0.28 -32.93
C LEU A 29 -1.84 -0.46 -31.57
N LYS A 30 -3.18 -0.54 -31.53
CA LYS A 30 -3.90 -0.76 -30.27
C LYS A 30 -3.65 -2.13 -29.63
N THR A 31 -3.31 -3.14 -30.44
CA THR A 31 -2.90 -4.46 -29.94
C THR A 31 -1.50 -4.43 -29.34
N GLN A 32 -0.61 -3.57 -29.83
CA GLN A 32 0.69 -3.31 -29.22
C GLN A 32 0.53 -2.52 -27.91
N ASP A 33 -0.30 -1.47 -27.93
CA ASP A 33 -0.57 -0.62 -26.76
C ASP A 33 -1.14 -1.44 -25.58
N ILE A 34 -2.12 -2.31 -25.83
CA ILE A 34 -2.68 -3.17 -24.78
C ILE A 34 -1.62 -4.15 -24.22
N GLY A 35 -0.73 -4.66 -25.07
CA GLY A 35 0.39 -5.48 -24.62
C GLY A 35 1.34 -4.71 -23.69
N TYR A 36 1.67 -3.48 -24.06
CA TYR A 36 2.47 -2.59 -23.24
C TYR A 36 1.78 -2.26 -21.89
N VAL A 37 0.49 -1.88 -21.91
CA VAL A 37 -0.25 -1.55 -20.69
C VAL A 37 -0.33 -2.76 -19.75
N ARG A 38 -0.54 -3.97 -20.27
CA ARG A 38 -0.56 -5.20 -19.47
C ARG A 38 0.77 -5.51 -18.81
N THR A 39 1.88 -5.37 -19.52
CA THR A 39 3.22 -5.60 -18.94
C THR A 39 3.53 -4.56 -17.87
N MET A 40 3.18 -3.29 -18.12
CA MET A 40 3.32 -2.22 -17.13
C MET A 40 2.46 -2.46 -15.89
N LEU A 41 1.21 -2.93 -16.07
CA LEU A 41 0.32 -3.28 -14.97
C LEU A 41 0.89 -4.42 -14.13
N GLN A 42 1.41 -5.47 -14.76
CA GLN A 42 2.06 -6.58 -14.05
C GLN A 42 3.30 -6.13 -13.27
N LYS A 43 4.12 -5.23 -13.86
CA LYS A 43 5.28 -4.66 -13.17
C LYS A 43 4.86 -3.87 -11.93
N VAL A 44 3.84 -2.99 -12.06
CA VAL A 44 3.31 -2.21 -10.93
C VAL A 44 2.71 -3.11 -9.84
N ARG A 45 2.01 -4.19 -10.22
CA ARG A 45 1.49 -5.17 -9.25
C ARG A 45 2.60 -5.83 -8.44
N LYS A 46 3.67 -6.28 -9.08
CA LYS A 46 4.84 -6.87 -8.41
C LYS A 46 5.57 -5.86 -7.52
N GLU A 47 5.68 -4.61 -7.98
CA GLU A 47 6.26 -3.52 -7.17
C GLU A 47 5.40 -3.22 -5.94
N ARG A 48 4.07 -3.20 -6.07
CA ARG A 48 3.13 -3.03 -4.96
C ARG A 48 3.25 -4.18 -3.97
N GLU A 49 3.23 -5.41 -4.45
CA GLU A 49 3.35 -6.63 -3.62
C GLU A 49 4.65 -6.62 -2.82
N ARG A 50 5.79 -6.31 -3.44
CA ARG A 50 7.07 -6.21 -2.72
C ARG A 50 7.08 -5.12 -1.64
N VAL A 51 6.45 -3.97 -1.91
CA VAL A 51 6.35 -2.88 -0.93
C VAL A 51 5.37 -3.24 0.19
N GLU A 52 4.31 -3.99 -0.11
CA GLU A 52 3.36 -4.50 0.88
C GLU A 52 3.96 -5.60 1.76
N GLU A 53 4.75 -6.52 1.21
CA GLU A 53 5.45 -7.55 1.99
C GLU A 53 6.45 -6.92 2.98
N GLY A 54 7.20 -5.90 2.54
CA GLY A 54 8.08 -5.14 3.44
C GLY A 54 7.33 -4.35 4.50
N PHE A 55 6.05 -4.02 4.28
CA PHE A 55 5.19 -3.40 5.28
C PHE A 55 4.75 -4.43 6.32
N VAL A 56 4.30 -5.61 5.88
CA VAL A 56 3.92 -6.73 6.78
C VAL A 56 5.06 -7.15 7.71
N LEU A 57 6.31 -7.10 7.25
CA LEU A 57 7.48 -7.39 8.11
C LEU A 57 7.79 -6.25 9.09
N ASP A 58 7.70 -4.98 8.67
CA ASP A 58 7.82 -3.84 9.60
C ASP A 58 6.65 -3.78 10.61
N ASP A 59 5.49 -4.36 10.26
CA ASP A 59 4.28 -4.44 11.08
C ASP A 59 4.47 -5.38 12.30
N GLU A 60 5.45 -6.30 12.28
CA GLU A 60 5.82 -7.12 13.45
C GLU A 60 6.42 -6.28 14.58
N GLU A 61 6.84 -5.03 14.32
CA GLU A 61 7.37 -4.14 15.36
C GLU A 61 6.37 -3.05 15.81
N GLY A 62 5.07 -3.29 15.59
CA GLY A 62 4.07 -2.90 16.58
C GLY A 62 3.25 -1.63 16.36
N GLU A 63 3.39 -0.89 15.26
CA GLU A 63 2.50 0.26 15.08
C GLU A 63 2.34 0.75 13.65
N ILE A 64 1.46 0.10 12.88
CA ILE A 64 0.69 0.81 11.86
C ILE A 64 -0.78 0.39 11.89
N GLU A 65 -1.56 1.28 12.47
CA GLU A 65 -2.99 1.51 12.24
C GLU A 65 -3.45 1.02 10.85
N ALA A 66 -4.03 -0.19 10.86
CA ALA A 66 -4.92 -0.78 9.88
C ALA A 66 -5.00 -0.02 8.55
N LEU A 67 -4.12 -0.37 7.61
CA LEU A 67 -4.27 0.07 6.22
C LEU A 67 -5.52 -0.60 5.63
N LYS A 68 -6.64 0.10 5.80
CA LYS A 68 -7.99 -0.15 5.29
C LYS A 68 -8.05 -1.10 4.10
N THR A 69 -8.27 -2.38 4.38
CA THR A 69 -9.21 -3.25 3.65
C THR A 69 -9.40 -4.53 4.47
N ARG A 70 -10.64 -4.73 4.95
CA ARG A 70 -11.12 -5.81 5.83
C ARG A 70 -10.56 -5.82 7.26
N ARG A 71 -11.29 -5.16 8.16
CA ARG A 71 -11.55 -5.56 9.55
C ARG A 71 -10.37 -6.25 10.29
N ALA A 72 -9.21 -5.61 10.34
CA ALA A 72 -8.31 -5.81 11.48
C ALA A 72 -8.81 -4.90 12.60
N GLY A 73 -9.98 -5.21 13.16
CA GLY A 73 -10.32 -4.66 14.47
C GLY A 73 -9.28 -5.20 15.44
N LYS A 74 -8.80 -4.36 16.38
CA LYS A 74 -8.06 -4.81 17.57
C LYS A 74 -8.66 -6.14 18.02
N GLY A 75 -7.97 -7.24 17.77
CA GLY A 75 -8.51 -8.57 18.04
C GLY A 75 -8.81 -8.63 19.54
N LYS A 76 -10.07 -8.88 19.91
CA LYS A 76 -10.40 -9.03 21.33
C LYS A 76 -9.78 -10.33 21.80
N HIS A 77 -8.68 -10.25 22.54
CA HIS A 77 -8.07 -11.42 23.18
C HIS A 77 -8.97 -11.85 24.35
N THR A 78 -9.52 -13.07 24.26
CA THR A 78 -10.39 -13.62 25.31
C THR A 78 -9.60 -14.67 26.07
N VAL A 79 -9.46 -14.49 27.38
CA VAL A 79 -8.82 -15.47 28.27
C VAL A 79 -9.92 -16.34 28.88
N PHE A 80 -9.72 -17.65 28.87
CA PHE A 80 -10.61 -18.61 29.50
C PHE A 80 -10.09 -18.91 30.91
N VAL A 81 -11.00 -18.95 31.87
CA VAL A 81 -10.74 -19.11 33.30
C VAL A 81 -11.70 -20.18 33.82
N GLU A 82 -11.31 -20.96 34.85
CA GLU A 82 -12.06 -22.14 35.28
C GLU A 82 -13.31 -21.77 36.08
N ASP A 83 -13.20 -20.80 37.00
CA ASP A 83 -14.29 -20.41 37.89
C ASP A 83 -14.72 -18.94 37.78
N ARG A 84 -15.95 -18.66 38.24
CA ARG A 84 -16.49 -17.28 38.29
C ARG A 84 -15.76 -16.40 39.31
N GLU A 85 -15.17 -16.99 40.32
CA GLU A 85 -14.39 -16.28 41.33
C GLU A 85 -13.06 -15.83 40.73
N GLU A 86 -12.34 -16.73 40.05
CA GLU A 86 -11.13 -16.41 39.29
C GLU A 86 -11.39 -15.38 38.18
N GLN A 87 -12.56 -15.42 37.52
CA GLN A 87 -12.92 -14.39 36.53
C GLN A 87 -12.98 -12.98 37.14
N ARG A 88 -13.38 -12.84 38.42
CA ARG A 88 -13.48 -11.55 39.11
C ARG A 88 -12.13 -11.04 39.59
N GLU A 89 -11.24 -11.95 39.97
CA GLU A 89 -9.89 -11.65 40.48
C GLU A 89 -8.81 -11.65 39.39
N PHE A 90 -9.20 -11.90 38.12
CA PHE A 90 -8.26 -11.99 37.01
C PHE A 90 -7.45 -10.69 36.82
N ALA A 91 -6.13 -10.79 37.05
CA ALA A 91 -5.16 -9.72 36.81
C ALA A 91 -4.40 -9.96 35.49
N PRO A 92 -4.59 -9.12 34.46
CA PRO A 92 -3.89 -9.26 33.18
C PRO A 92 -2.36 -9.17 33.32
N GLU A 93 -1.85 -8.33 34.21
CA GLU A 93 -0.41 -8.11 34.41
C GLU A 93 0.31 -9.38 34.86
N GLU A 94 -0.26 -10.09 35.83
CA GLU A 94 0.30 -11.33 36.35
C GLU A 94 0.15 -12.47 35.35
N TRP A 95 -1.01 -12.58 34.69
CA TRP A 95 -1.26 -13.61 33.67
C TRP A 95 -0.27 -13.52 32.49
N PHE A 96 0.03 -12.30 32.04
CA PHE A 96 0.99 -12.08 30.96
C PHE A 96 2.43 -11.90 31.44
N GLY A 97 2.65 -11.86 32.76
CA GLY A 97 3.97 -11.72 33.38
C GLY A 97 4.66 -10.42 33.03
N VAL A 98 3.98 -9.28 33.09
CA VAL A 98 4.49 -7.96 32.67
C VAL A 98 4.83 -7.09 33.89
N GLU A 99 5.81 -6.20 33.77
CA GLU A 99 6.14 -5.18 34.80
C GLU A 99 5.25 -3.94 34.68
N ASP A 100 5.11 -3.41 33.47
CA ASP A 100 4.37 -2.17 33.20
C ASP A 100 3.01 -2.43 32.55
N GLU A 101 1.98 -1.74 33.02
CA GLU A 101 0.63 -1.77 32.43
C GLU A 101 0.63 -1.34 30.94
N MET A 102 1.55 -0.45 30.55
CA MET A 102 1.71 -0.01 29.15
C MET A 102 2.15 -1.14 28.21
N ASP A 103 2.87 -2.15 28.70
CA ASP A 103 3.26 -3.31 27.90
C ASP A 103 2.09 -4.28 27.67
N LEU A 104 0.97 -4.14 28.41
CA LEU A 104 -0.29 -4.83 28.09
C LEU A 104 -0.92 -4.32 26.80
N GLU A 105 -0.62 -3.08 26.39
CA GLU A 105 -1.11 -2.52 25.13
C GLU A 105 -0.39 -3.12 23.92
N ARG A 106 0.82 -3.69 24.13
CA ARG A 106 1.57 -4.41 23.09
C ARG A 106 0.99 -5.79 22.87
N THR A 107 0.57 -6.05 21.63
CA THR A 107 0.07 -7.36 21.20
C THR A 107 1.17 -8.30 20.70
N TRP A 108 2.30 -7.75 20.26
CA TRP A 108 3.42 -8.52 19.72
C TRP A 108 4.69 -8.27 20.55
N ASN A 109 5.47 -9.33 20.76
CA ASN A 109 6.71 -9.33 21.55
C ASN A 109 6.60 -8.58 22.90
N ARG A 110 5.60 -8.97 23.70
CA ARG A 110 5.39 -8.43 25.04
C ARG A 110 6.56 -8.84 25.95
N PRO A 111 7.32 -7.89 26.52
CA PRO A 111 8.42 -8.21 27.41
C PRO A 111 7.87 -8.86 28.68
N ARG A 112 8.46 -9.99 29.07
CA ARG A 112 8.10 -10.70 30.31
C ARG A 112 9.06 -10.29 31.43
N LYS A 113 8.56 -10.28 32.67
CA LYS A 113 9.35 -10.26 33.90
C LYS A 113 10.41 -11.37 33.80
N GLN A 114 11.66 -10.96 33.63
CA GLN A 114 12.79 -11.88 33.81
C GLN A 114 12.85 -12.21 35.31
N PRO A 115 13.04 -13.48 35.71
CA PRO A 115 13.35 -13.76 37.10
C PRO A 115 14.69 -13.07 37.41
N LYS A 116 14.69 -12.14 38.36
CA LYS A 116 15.94 -11.67 38.95
C LYS A 116 16.57 -12.88 39.64
N GLU A 117 17.49 -13.56 38.97
CA GLU A 117 18.37 -14.53 39.62
C GLU A 117 19.03 -13.80 40.79
N GLN A 118 18.66 -14.21 42.00
CA GLN A 118 19.31 -13.79 43.24
C GLN A 118 20.67 -14.47 43.29
N ASP A 119 21.62 -14.00 42.49
CA ASP A 119 23.05 -14.33 42.61
C ASP A 119 23.87 -13.12 42.13
N GLU A 120 23.81 -12.03 42.89
CA GLU A 120 24.88 -11.04 42.93
C GLU A 120 25.24 -10.77 44.39
N GLU A 121 26.20 -11.55 44.89
CA GLU A 121 27.08 -11.12 45.97
C GLU A 121 27.62 -9.72 45.64
N GLN A 122 27.31 -8.76 46.51
CA GLN A 122 28.09 -7.55 46.82
C GLN A 122 29.11 -7.11 45.74
N LEU A 123 28.62 -6.37 44.74
CA LEU A 123 29.49 -5.48 43.95
C LEU A 123 29.48 -4.08 44.57
N ASP A 124 30.57 -3.84 45.31
CA ASP A 124 31.14 -2.61 45.84
C ASP A 124 30.66 -1.29 45.16
N GLU A 125 30.02 -0.43 45.96
CA GLU A 125 29.64 0.94 45.59
C GLU A 125 30.89 1.83 45.47
N GLY A 126 31.42 1.96 44.25
CA GLY A 126 32.45 2.95 43.92
C GLY A 126 31.86 4.36 43.69
N PRO A 127 32.41 5.44 44.29
CA PRO A 127 31.85 6.79 44.16
C PRO A 127 32.27 7.44 42.84
N GLY A 128 31.31 7.81 41.99
CA GLY A 128 31.59 8.33 40.65
C GLY A 128 30.49 9.20 40.00
N GLU A 129 29.82 10.07 40.75
CA GLU A 129 29.00 11.14 40.16
C GLU A 129 29.93 12.19 39.50
N LYS A 130 29.79 12.50 38.20
CA LYS A 130 29.03 13.69 37.70
C LYS A 130 28.94 13.76 36.17
N ASN A 131 29.07 12.65 35.43
CA ASN A 131 28.96 12.62 33.96
C ASN A 131 27.77 11.81 33.40
N GLY A 132 26.99 11.11 34.25
CA GLY A 132 25.87 10.27 33.80
C GLY A 132 24.74 11.02 33.09
N GLY A 133 24.40 12.23 33.56
CA GLY A 133 23.27 12.98 33.00
C GLY A 133 23.44 13.44 31.55
N LYS A 134 24.67 13.67 31.07
CA LYS A 134 24.91 14.02 29.65
C LYS A 134 24.87 12.80 28.74
N ALA A 135 25.33 11.64 29.22
CA ALA A 135 25.27 10.40 28.45
C ALA A 135 23.81 9.94 28.27
N GLU A 136 23.03 9.94 29.35
CA GLU A 136 21.60 9.60 29.31
C GLU A 136 20.78 10.59 28.46
N GLU A 137 21.08 11.89 28.51
CA GLU A 137 20.39 12.88 27.69
C GLU A 137 20.76 12.76 26.20
N LEU A 138 22.00 12.40 25.86
CA LEU A 138 22.43 12.10 24.49
C LEU A 138 21.76 10.82 23.98
N ASP A 139 21.73 9.76 24.77
CA ASP A 139 21.01 8.52 24.44
C ASP A 139 19.52 8.78 24.20
N SER A 140 18.88 9.62 25.02
CA SER A 140 17.48 10.00 24.82
C SER A 140 17.24 10.80 23.53
N ARG A 141 18.20 11.65 23.13
CA ARG A 141 18.12 12.45 21.89
C ARG A 141 18.35 11.57 20.66
N GLU A 142 19.30 10.64 20.73
CA GLU A 142 19.60 9.66 19.69
C GLU A 142 18.43 8.71 19.50
N GLN A 143 17.84 8.19 20.58
CA GLN A 143 16.62 7.37 20.52
C GLN A 143 15.44 8.13 19.88
N ARG A 144 15.24 9.41 20.23
CA ARG A 144 14.22 10.27 19.59
C ARG A 144 14.50 10.49 18.11
N ALA A 145 15.77 10.68 17.72
CA ALA A 145 16.15 10.83 16.32
C ALA A 145 15.90 9.56 15.53
N LEU A 146 16.24 8.39 16.08
CA LEU A 146 15.96 7.08 15.48
C LEU A 146 14.46 6.84 15.31
N ARG A 147 13.64 7.16 16.32
CA ARG A 147 12.16 7.08 16.22
C ARG A 147 11.62 7.97 15.09
N LYS A 148 12.04 9.23 15.02
CA LYS A 148 11.62 10.16 13.96
C LYS A 148 12.07 9.70 12.57
N MET A 149 13.27 9.12 12.45
CA MET A 149 13.75 8.59 11.17
C MET A 149 12.93 7.37 10.73
N ARG A 150 12.56 6.50 11.68
CA ARG A 150 11.70 5.34 11.45
C ARG A 150 10.28 5.76 11.03
N GLU A 151 9.66 6.70 11.75
CA GLU A 151 8.34 7.25 11.41
C GLU A 151 8.34 7.83 9.98
N LYS A 152 9.34 8.66 9.65
CA LYS A 152 9.48 9.21 8.29
C LYS A 152 9.66 8.11 7.24
N ALA A 153 10.44 7.08 7.54
CA ALA A 153 10.62 5.96 6.62
C ALA A 153 9.29 5.22 6.39
N GLN A 154 8.49 5.00 7.44
CA GLN A 154 7.16 4.40 7.34
C GLN A 154 6.20 5.28 6.55
N GLU A 155 6.15 6.58 6.80
CA GLU A 155 5.33 7.54 6.05
C GLU A 155 5.68 7.52 4.56
N MET A 156 6.96 7.56 4.22
CA MET A 156 7.42 7.49 2.83
C MET A 156 7.05 6.16 2.16
N ARG A 157 7.12 5.04 2.89
CA ARG A 157 6.67 3.72 2.41
C ARG A 157 5.15 3.71 2.16
N ARG A 158 4.35 4.26 3.08
CA ARG A 158 2.88 4.40 2.91
C ARG A 158 2.54 5.24 1.68
N LEU A 159 3.15 6.40 1.52
CA LEU A 159 2.95 7.28 0.36
C LEU A 159 3.30 6.58 -0.95
N LYS A 160 4.41 5.82 -0.98
CA LYS A 160 4.81 5.02 -2.14
C LYS A 160 3.77 3.95 -2.48
N LEU A 161 3.28 3.23 -1.48
CA LEU A 161 2.25 2.21 -1.65
C LEU A 161 0.95 2.81 -2.19
N GLU A 162 0.52 3.97 -1.68
CA GLU A 162 -0.64 4.68 -2.20
C GLU A 162 -0.45 5.11 -3.66
N ALA A 163 0.72 5.66 -4.01
CA ALA A 163 1.04 6.05 -5.37
C ALA A 163 1.00 4.85 -6.32
N LEU A 164 1.52 3.69 -5.90
CA LEU A 164 1.46 2.44 -6.66
C LEU A 164 0.02 1.96 -6.84
N LYS A 165 -0.83 2.02 -5.80
CA LYS A 165 -2.26 1.68 -5.89
C LYS A 165 -3.01 2.60 -6.86
N ARG A 166 -2.71 3.90 -6.87
CA ARG A 166 -3.29 4.85 -7.84
C ARG A 166 -2.87 4.48 -9.27
N LYS A 167 -1.57 4.30 -9.48
CA LYS A 167 -1.02 3.90 -10.79
C LYS A 167 -1.60 2.57 -11.30
N GLU A 168 -1.80 1.59 -10.41
CA GLU A 168 -2.43 0.32 -10.76
C GLU A 168 -3.88 0.53 -11.24
N LYS A 169 -4.66 1.36 -10.53
CA LYS A 169 -6.04 1.69 -10.92
C LYS A 169 -6.10 2.39 -12.28
N ASP A 170 -5.20 3.33 -12.53
CA ASP A 170 -5.14 4.06 -13.80
C ASP A 170 -4.79 3.13 -14.96
N LEU A 171 -3.81 2.24 -14.78
CA LEU A 171 -3.45 1.24 -15.79
C LEU A 171 -4.57 0.22 -16.01
N MET A 172 -5.28 -0.22 -14.97
CA MET A 172 -6.46 -1.09 -15.11
C MET A 172 -7.60 -0.39 -15.86
N ALA A 173 -7.80 0.92 -15.64
CA ALA A 173 -8.80 1.69 -16.38
C ALA A 173 -8.40 1.80 -17.87
N ALA A 174 -7.14 2.13 -18.15
CA ALA A 174 -6.60 2.19 -19.51
C ALA A 174 -6.70 0.84 -20.25
N GLU A 175 -6.39 -0.27 -19.57
CA GLU A 175 -6.55 -1.61 -20.12
C GLU A 175 -8.00 -1.88 -20.55
N LYS A 176 -8.97 -1.63 -19.65
CA LYS A 176 -10.40 -1.81 -19.94
C LYS A 176 -10.88 -0.94 -21.10
N GLU A 177 -10.41 0.29 -21.18
CA GLU A 177 -10.76 1.18 -22.29
C GLU A 177 -10.20 0.70 -23.63
N LEU A 178 -8.94 0.24 -23.65
CA LEU A 178 -8.33 -0.35 -24.85
C LEU A 178 -9.05 -1.63 -25.27
N GLU A 179 -9.43 -2.49 -24.33
CA GLU A 179 -10.25 -3.67 -24.62
C GLU A 179 -11.61 -3.29 -25.21
N ALA A 180 -12.29 -2.29 -24.64
CA ALA A 180 -13.55 -1.79 -25.19
C ALA A 180 -13.38 -1.20 -26.60
N GLN A 181 -12.27 -0.51 -26.88
CA GLN A 181 -11.96 -0.02 -28.23
C GLN A 181 -11.71 -1.17 -29.20
N ARG A 182 -10.98 -2.21 -28.79
CA ARG A 182 -10.75 -3.41 -29.63
C ARG A 182 -12.05 -4.15 -29.91
N ALA A 183 -12.93 -4.29 -28.91
CA ALA A 183 -14.25 -4.89 -29.09
C ALA A 183 -15.06 -4.13 -30.15
N ARG A 184 -15.09 -2.80 -30.08
CA ARG A 184 -15.75 -1.95 -31.10
C ARG A 184 -15.16 -2.12 -32.50
N MET A 185 -13.83 -2.25 -32.61
CA MET A 185 -13.15 -2.39 -33.91
C MET A 185 -13.27 -3.79 -34.53
N ASN A 186 -13.50 -4.81 -33.70
CA ASN A 186 -13.63 -6.20 -34.13
C ASN A 186 -15.09 -6.67 -34.25
N ASN A 187 -16.06 -5.76 -34.07
CA ASN A 187 -17.48 -6.08 -33.98
C ASN A 187 -17.77 -7.17 -32.93
N ASP A 188 -17.02 -7.16 -31.83
CA ASP A 188 -17.18 -8.11 -30.73
C ASP A 188 -18.12 -7.56 -29.66
N VAL A 189 -18.60 -8.43 -28.78
CA VAL A 189 -19.47 -8.01 -27.66
C VAL A 189 -18.64 -7.22 -26.65
N GLY A 190 -18.95 -5.93 -26.47
CA GLY A 190 -18.29 -5.12 -25.45
C GLY A 190 -18.40 -3.61 -25.65
N GLY A 191 -18.52 -2.89 -24.54
CA GLY A 191 -18.53 -1.42 -24.52
C GLY A 191 -19.91 -0.78 -24.72
N VAL A 192 -19.93 0.55 -24.61
CA VAL A 192 -21.12 1.40 -24.72
C VAL A 192 -20.89 2.41 -25.84
N ASN A 193 -21.89 2.75 -26.65
CA ASN A 193 -21.73 3.81 -27.65
C ASN A 193 -21.67 5.20 -26.98
N LYS A 194 -21.38 6.25 -27.77
CA LYS A 194 -21.36 7.64 -27.25
C LYS A 194 -22.72 8.10 -26.70
N ASN A 195 -23.80 7.39 -27.02
CA ASN A 195 -25.17 7.68 -26.60
C ASN A 195 -25.60 6.82 -25.39
N GLY A 196 -24.70 6.07 -24.74
CA GLY A 196 -25.02 5.26 -23.57
C GLY A 196 -25.62 3.87 -23.84
N VAL A 197 -25.78 3.47 -25.10
CA VAL A 197 -26.34 2.15 -25.49
C VAL A 197 -25.23 1.10 -25.54
N LYS A 198 -25.42 -0.03 -24.85
CA LYS A 198 -24.47 -1.16 -24.83
C LYS A 198 -24.42 -1.89 -26.17
N PHE A 199 -23.22 -2.20 -26.66
CA PHE A 199 -23.04 -3.06 -27.83
C PHE A 199 -23.30 -4.52 -27.46
N LYS A 200 -24.31 -5.12 -28.09
CA LYS A 200 -24.67 -6.53 -27.88
C LYS A 200 -24.86 -7.22 -29.22
N VAL A 201 -23.84 -7.96 -29.65
CA VAL A 201 -23.92 -8.87 -30.81
C VAL A 201 -24.44 -10.21 -30.29
N ARG A 202 -25.53 -10.72 -30.88
CA ARG A 202 -26.16 -12.00 -30.49
C ARG A 202 -25.76 -13.17 -31.38
N GLU A 203 -25.00 -12.89 -32.43
CA GLU A 203 -24.50 -13.90 -33.36
C GLU A 203 -23.25 -14.57 -32.79
N ARG A 204 -23.16 -15.89 -32.94
CA ARG A 204 -21.96 -16.65 -32.59
C ARG A 204 -20.88 -16.44 -33.65
N LYS A 205 -19.62 -16.38 -33.23
CA LYS A 205 -18.49 -16.50 -34.16
C LYS A 205 -18.58 -17.88 -34.84
N ARG A 206 -18.61 -17.89 -36.17
CA ARG A 206 -18.57 -19.11 -36.98
C ARG A 206 -17.15 -19.64 -37.05
#